data_AF-A0A7S1W642-F1
#
_entry.id   AF-A0A7S1W642-F1
#
_cell.length_a   1.000
_cell.length_b   1.000
_cell.length_c   1.000
_cell.angle_alpha   90.00
_cell.angle_beta   90.00
_cell.angle_gamma   90.00
#
_symmetry.space_group_name_H-M   'P 1'
#
loop_
_entity.id
_entity.type
_entity.pdbx_description
1 polymer ?
#
loop_
_entity_poly.entity_id
_entity_poly.type
_entity_poly.pdbx_seq_one_letter_code
_entity_poly.pdbx_strand_id
1 'polypeptide(L)'
;MSANGQPKPARRGPRVDPMNPAAAAIRKGRTAVINRSAAAVQMTAEQLLAKSFDANKRKAGTEEPDLMIVSKAELQAHLANKRENFEKGIRRDATGLLSWLRYARWEAHVAKSAPNARALYERACDHHAGNSQYWRAFAVFEMADGKPDNARAVLHRATTTLPGDAELWLLAILLERTQGCVAAARDLYNAWMNYQPEDA
;
A
#
# COMPACT_ATOMS: atom_id res chain seq x y z
N MET A 1 23.20 -46.59 58.16
CA MET A 1 23.08 -47.45 56.97
C MET A 1 21.61 -47.57 56.62
N SER A 2 21.14 -46.92 55.57
CA SER A 2 19.93 -47.30 54.84
C SER A 2 19.97 -46.60 53.49
N ALA A 3 20.11 -47.40 52.45
CA ALA A 3 20.13 -47.01 51.06
C ALA A 3 18.69 -46.93 50.48
N ASN A 4 18.63 -46.49 49.23
CA ASN A 4 17.48 -46.43 48.32
C ASN A 4 16.49 -45.29 48.56
N GLY A 5 16.19 -44.43 47.59
CA GLY A 5 16.54 -44.41 46.17
C GLY A 5 15.49 -43.53 45.50
N GLN A 6 15.84 -42.29 45.18
CA GLN A 6 14.89 -41.38 44.54
C GLN A 6 14.56 -41.85 43.11
N PRO A 7 13.29 -41.80 42.69
CA PRO A 7 12.92 -42.20 41.34
C PRO A 7 13.46 -41.17 40.34
N LYS A 8 14.27 -41.65 39.39
CA LYS A 8 14.81 -40.84 38.28
C LYS A 8 13.68 -40.20 37.47
N PRO A 9 13.82 -38.94 37.01
CA PRO A 9 12.82 -38.32 36.15
C PRO A 9 12.75 -39.07 34.81
N ALA A 10 11.53 -39.40 34.40
CA ALA A 10 11.26 -40.07 33.14
C ALA A 10 11.84 -39.26 31.96
N ARG A 11 12.66 -39.91 31.12
CA ARG A 11 13.17 -39.31 29.89
C ARG A 11 11.98 -38.83 29.04
N ARG A 12 11.94 -37.52 28.78
CA ARG A 12 10.96 -36.92 27.86
C ARG A 12 11.11 -37.61 26.51
N GLY A 13 10.06 -38.33 26.09
CA GLY A 13 10.03 -39.01 24.80
C GLY A 13 10.19 -38.01 23.64
N PRO A 14 10.61 -38.48 22.45
CA PRO A 14 10.83 -37.60 21.31
C PRO A 14 9.54 -36.84 20.95
N ARG A 15 9.68 -35.52 20.75
CA ARG A 15 8.59 -34.63 20.33
C ARG A 15 8.08 -35.13 18.98
N VAL A 16 6.85 -35.67 18.98
CA VAL A 16 6.18 -36.09 17.75
C VAL A 16 5.59 -34.84 17.11
N ASP A 17 6.27 -34.29 16.10
CA ASP A 17 5.71 -33.22 15.29
C ASP A 17 4.54 -33.82 14.47
N PRO A 18 3.29 -33.36 14.65
CA PRO A 18 2.12 -33.95 14.01
C PRO A 18 2.04 -33.68 12.50
N MET A 19 3.03 -32.97 11.94
CA MET A 19 2.98 -32.37 10.60
C MET A 19 3.78 -33.13 9.54
N ASN A 20 4.43 -34.25 9.87
CA ASN A 20 5.07 -35.09 8.86
C ASN A 20 4.62 -36.56 8.96
N PRO A 21 3.45 -36.90 8.37
CA PRO A 21 2.94 -38.27 8.37
C PRO A 21 3.90 -39.27 7.69
N ALA A 22 4.83 -38.80 6.84
CA ALA A 22 5.85 -39.64 6.23
C ALA A 22 6.97 -40.03 7.22
N ALA A 23 7.35 -39.14 8.15
CA ALA A 23 8.35 -39.45 9.18
C ALA A 23 7.85 -40.49 10.20
N ALA A 24 6.56 -40.49 10.51
CA ALA A 24 5.93 -41.50 11.36
C ALA A 24 5.85 -42.89 10.68
N ALA A 25 5.74 -42.93 9.35
CA ALA A 25 5.66 -44.15 8.57
C ALA A 25 7.01 -44.89 8.44
N ILE A 26 8.15 -44.18 8.51
CA ILE A 26 9.49 -44.78 8.37
C ILE A 26 9.90 -45.55 9.64
N ARG A 27 9.35 -45.21 10.81
CA ARG A 27 9.73 -45.83 12.11
C ARG A 27 9.03 -47.16 12.42
N LYS A 28 7.96 -47.51 11.69
CA LYS A 28 7.41 -48.87 11.68
C LYS A 28 7.78 -49.44 10.33
N GLY A 29 8.64 -50.46 10.30
CA GLY A 29 9.04 -51.18 9.09
C GLY A 29 7.85 -51.88 8.41
N ARG A 30 6.92 -51.09 7.88
CA ARG A 30 5.89 -51.48 6.94
C ARG A 30 6.35 -50.89 5.63
N THR A 31 6.87 -51.75 4.76
CA THR A 31 6.82 -51.49 3.33
C THR A 31 5.35 -51.23 3.00
N ALA A 32 4.94 -49.96 2.94
CA ALA A 32 3.58 -49.62 2.56
C ALA A 32 3.40 -50.19 1.15
N VAL A 33 2.61 -51.25 1.04
CA VAL A 33 2.23 -51.80 -0.26
C VAL A 33 1.35 -50.73 -0.90
N ILE A 34 1.97 -49.85 -1.70
CA ILE A 34 1.26 -48.83 -2.45
C ILE A 34 0.48 -49.58 -3.51
N ASN A 35 -0.84 -49.54 -3.44
CA ASN A 35 -1.68 -50.08 -4.48
C ASN A 35 -1.43 -49.30 -5.78
N ARG A 36 -0.85 -49.96 -6.78
CA ARG A 36 -0.57 -49.40 -8.12
C ARG A 36 -1.68 -49.70 -9.13
N SER A 37 -2.81 -50.25 -8.69
CA SER A 37 -3.99 -50.38 -9.56
C SER A 37 -4.42 -49.02 -10.07
N ALA A 38 -5.00 -48.95 -11.27
CA ALA A 38 -5.55 -47.72 -11.81
C ALA A 38 -6.54 -47.09 -10.82
N ALA A 39 -6.41 -45.78 -10.58
CA ALA A 39 -7.36 -45.04 -9.75
C ALA A 39 -8.74 -45.07 -10.42
N ALA A 40 -9.78 -45.37 -9.65
CA ALA A 40 -11.16 -45.45 -10.15
C ALA A 40 -11.67 -44.10 -10.70
N VAL A 41 -11.16 -42.99 -10.18
CA VAL A 41 -11.42 -41.63 -10.68
C VAL A 41 -10.08 -40.99 -11.04
N GLN A 42 -9.95 -40.56 -12.28
CA GLN A 42 -8.77 -39.83 -12.74
C GLN A 42 -8.89 -38.37 -12.31
N MET A 43 -7.79 -37.81 -11.83
CA MET A 43 -7.73 -36.39 -11.49
C MET A 43 -7.86 -35.57 -12.78
N THR A 44 -8.89 -34.73 -12.85
CA THR A 44 -9.08 -33.82 -13.98
C THR A 44 -8.39 -32.48 -13.73
N ALA A 45 -8.02 -31.78 -14.81
CA ALA A 45 -7.48 -30.43 -14.72
C ALA A 45 -8.46 -29.47 -14.02
N GLU A 46 -9.76 -29.63 -14.28
CA GLU A 46 -10.82 -28.86 -13.62
C GLU A 46 -10.83 -29.04 -12.10
N GLN A 47 -10.70 -30.28 -11.61
CA GLN A 47 -10.66 -30.56 -10.17
C GLN A 47 -9.43 -29.96 -9.49
N LEU A 48 -8.28 -29.94 -10.18
CA LEU A 48 -7.07 -29.29 -9.67
C LEU A 48 -7.25 -27.78 -9.61
N LEU A 49 -7.79 -27.18 -10.67
CA LEU A 49 -8.07 -25.75 -10.73
C LEU A 49 -9.08 -25.37 -9.67
N ALA A 50 -10.22 -26.06 -9.55
CA ALA A 50 -11.24 -25.80 -8.54
C ALA A 50 -10.68 -25.84 -7.11
N LYS A 51 -9.89 -26.87 -6.78
CA LYS A 51 -9.22 -26.95 -5.46
C LYS A 51 -8.26 -25.80 -5.22
N SER A 52 -7.52 -25.39 -6.25
CA SER A 52 -6.60 -24.24 -6.16
C SER A 52 -7.35 -22.92 -5.96
N PHE A 53 -8.46 -22.73 -6.68
CA PHE A 53 -9.33 -21.56 -6.55
C PHE A 53 -9.98 -21.52 -5.18
N ASP A 54 -10.50 -22.62 -4.66
CA ASP A 54 -11.08 -22.70 -3.32
C ASP A 54 -10.04 -22.42 -2.23
N ALA A 55 -8.84 -22.99 -2.37
CA ALA A 55 -7.75 -22.72 -1.44
C ALA A 55 -7.31 -21.25 -1.47
N ASN A 56 -7.27 -20.64 -2.66
CA ASN A 56 -6.93 -19.23 -2.81
C ASN A 56 -8.04 -18.31 -2.29
N LYS A 57 -9.31 -18.64 -2.55
CA LYS A 57 -10.48 -17.90 -2.03
C LYS A 57 -10.50 -17.89 -0.50
N ARG A 58 -10.16 -19.01 0.14
CA ARG A 58 -10.03 -19.08 1.62
C ARG A 58 -8.90 -18.19 2.14
N LYS A 59 -7.81 -18.02 1.41
CA LYS A 59 -6.71 -17.11 1.78
C LYS A 59 -7.02 -15.65 1.47
N ALA A 60 -7.76 -15.39 0.39
CA ALA A 60 -8.16 -14.05 -0.02
C ALA A 60 -9.32 -13.48 0.83
N GLY A 61 -10.08 -14.34 1.50
CA GLY A 61 -11.32 -13.99 2.22
C GLY A 61 -11.20 -13.70 3.71
N THR A 62 -10.00 -13.56 4.29
CA THR A 62 -9.89 -12.95 5.63
C THR A 62 -10.07 -11.45 5.51
N GLU A 63 -11.32 -11.01 5.41
CA GLU A 63 -11.67 -9.62 5.71
C GLU A 63 -11.23 -9.34 7.15
N GLU A 64 -10.50 -8.23 7.36
CA GLU A 64 -10.14 -7.81 8.72
C GLU A 64 -11.44 -7.72 9.53
N PRO A 65 -11.54 -8.30 10.74
CA PRO A 65 -12.76 -8.22 11.53
C PRO A 65 -13.10 -6.74 11.75
N ASP A 66 -14.39 -6.38 11.65
CA ASP A 66 -14.85 -5.02 11.95
C ASP A 66 -14.60 -4.71 13.44
N LEU A 67 -13.48 -4.05 13.71
CA LEU A 67 -13.09 -3.64 15.06
C LEU A 67 -13.71 -2.27 15.36
N MET A 68 -14.60 -2.23 16.33
CA MET A 68 -15.10 -0.97 16.87
C MET A 68 -13.99 -0.29 17.69
N ILE A 69 -13.49 0.84 17.20
CA ILE A 69 -12.47 1.64 17.89
C ILE A 69 -13.17 2.45 18.99
N VAL A 70 -12.91 2.10 20.26
CA VAL A 70 -13.59 2.71 21.40
C VAL A 70 -12.74 3.80 22.03
N SER A 71 -11.42 3.57 22.13
CA SER A 71 -10.51 4.48 22.83
C SER A 71 -9.62 5.30 21.87
N LYS A 72 -9.20 6.49 22.33
CA LYS A 72 -8.22 7.31 21.61
C LYS A 72 -6.88 6.57 21.43
N ALA A 73 -6.51 5.74 22.41
CA ALA A 73 -5.28 4.94 22.34
C ALA A 73 -5.37 3.86 21.25
N GLU A 74 -6.51 3.16 21.14
CA GLU A 74 -6.77 2.22 20.05
C GLU A 74 -6.77 2.92 18.70
N LEU A 75 -7.37 4.11 18.59
CA LEU A 75 -7.35 4.88 17.35
C LEU A 75 -5.91 5.20 16.92
N GLN A 76 -5.07 5.67 17.84
CA GLN A 76 -3.67 5.98 17.54
C GLN A 76 -2.88 4.74 17.15
N ALA A 77 -3.08 3.61 17.83
CA ALA A 77 -2.45 2.34 17.47
C ALA A 77 -2.90 1.86 16.08
N HIS A 78 -4.19 1.97 15.76
CA HIS A 78 -4.73 1.62 14.45
C HIS A 78 -4.14 2.51 13.34
N LEU A 79 -4.07 3.82 13.55
CA LEU A 79 -3.43 4.75 12.60
C LEU A 79 -1.93 4.44 12.45
N ALA A 80 -1.21 4.14 13.53
CA ALA A 80 0.20 3.78 13.48
C ALA A 80 0.44 2.50 12.66
N ASN A 81 -0.37 1.46 12.89
CA ASN A 81 -0.29 0.21 12.13
C ASN A 81 -0.58 0.44 10.64
N LYS A 82 -1.60 1.25 10.31
CA LYS A 82 -1.91 1.58 8.91
C LYS A 82 -0.76 2.38 8.25
N ARG A 83 -0.13 3.34 8.96
CA ARG A 83 1.07 4.05 8.48
C ARG A 83 2.22 3.09 8.19
N GLU A 84 2.50 2.18 9.12
CA GLU A 84 3.56 1.19 8.93
C GLU A 84 3.32 0.32 7.69
N ASN A 85 2.07 -0.08 7.44
CA ASN A 85 1.70 -0.84 6.25
C ASN A 85 1.90 -0.05 4.96
N PHE A 86 1.52 1.24 4.93
CA PHE A 86 1.79 2.11 3.79
C PHE A 86 3.29 2.30 3.55
N GLU A 87 4.07 2.57 4.60
CA GLU A 87 5.52 2.72 4.52
C GLU A 87 6.21 1.43 4.05
N LYS A 88 5.76 0.25 4.51
CA LYS A 88 6.24 -1.04 3.99
C LYS A 88 5.94 -1.20 2.49
N GLY A 89 4.75 -0.79 2.05
CA GLY A 89 4.36 -0.81 0.65
C GLY A 89 5.24 0.11 -0.22
N ILE A 90 5.50 1.33 0.25
CA ILE A 90 6.35 2.29 -0.44
C ILE A 90 7.81 1.83 -0.46
N ARG A 91 8.31 1.23 0.63
CA ARG A 91 9.65 0.65 0.66
C ARG A 91 9.82 -0.49 -0.34
N ARG A 92 8.75 -1.25 -0.60
CA ARG A 92 8.76 -2.31 -1.62
C ARG A 92 8.77 -1.70 -3.03
N ASP A 93 7.83 -0.79 -3.29
CA ASP A 93 7.57 -0.22 -4.62
C ASP A 93 7.54 1.32 -4.54
N ALA A 94 8.71 1.96 -4.49
CA ALA A 94 8.84 3.42 -4.36
C ALA A 94 8.46 4.19 -5.64
N THR A 95 8.43 3.52 -6.79
CA THR A 95 8.07 4.11 -8.09
C THR A 95 6.56 4.13 -8.34
N GLY A 96 5.75 3.50 -7.48
CA GLY A 96 4.31 3.41 -7.66
C GLY A 96 3.61 4.69 -7.20
N LEU A 97 3.31 5.63 -8.11
CA LEU A 97 2.60 6.88 -7.80
C LEU A 97 1.30 6.64 -7.02
N LEU A 98 0.51 5.63 -7.42
CA LEU A 98 -0.76 5.34 -6.77
C LEU A 98 -0.59 4.96 -5.29
N SER A 99 0.51 4.30 -4.92
CA SER A 99 0.80 3.95 -3.52
C SER A 99 1.01 5.22 -2.68
N TRP A 100 1.77 6.18 -3.20
CA TRP A 100 1.97 7.49 -2.57
C TRP A 100 0.68 8.29 -2.46
N LEU A 101 -0.08 8.40 -3.55
CA LEU A 101 -1.34 9.16 -3.57
C LEU A 101 -2.38 8.56 -2.63
N ARG A 102 -2.49 7.22 -2.58
CA ARG A 102 -3.41 6.55 -1.65
C ARG A 102 -3.04 6.82 -0.19
N TYR A 103 -1.74 6.80 0.13
CA TYR A 103 -1.27 7.10 1.48
C TYR A 103 -1.48 8.58 1.84
N ALA A 104 -1.17 9.51 0.94
CA ALA A 104 -1.39 10.95 1.16
C ALA A 104 -2.87 11.28 1.36
N ARG A 105 -3.73 10.69 0.53
CA ARG A 105 -5.18 10.84 0.63
C ARG A 105 -5.71 10.28 1.96
N TRP A 106 -5.18 9.15 2.40
CA TRP A 106 -5.55 8.56 3.69
C TRP A 106 -5.12 9.44 4.88
N GLU A 107 -3.91 10.01 4.88
CA GLU A 107 -3.47 10.96 5.91
C GLU A 107 -4.34 12.22 5.94
N ALA A 108 -4.70 12.75 4.76
CA ALA A 108 -5.52 13.95 4.64
C ALA A 108 -6.95 13.75 5.16
N HIS A 109 -7.62 12.67 4.76
CA HIS A 109 -9.05 12.48 5.09
C HIS A 109 -9.30 11.68 6.37
N VAL A 110 -8.51 10.65 6.64
CA VAL A 110 -8.76 9.71 7.75
C VAL A 110 -7.98 10.14 8.99
N ALA A 111 -6.67 10.32 8.86
CA ALA A 111 -5.84 10.76 9.98
C ALA A 111 -5.99 12.27 10.27
N LYS A 112 -6.61 13.03 9.35
CA LYS A 112 -6.82 14.48 9.43
C LYS A 112 -5.53 15.25 9.74
N SER A 113 -4.41 14.76 9.21
CA SER A 113 -3.10 15.36 9.42
C SER A 113 -2.55 15.92 8.10
N ALA A 114 -2.97 17.15 7.79
CA ALA A 114 -2.44 17.90 6.66
C ALA A 114 -0.89 18.04 6.65
N PRO A 115 -0.18 18.29 7.77
CA PRO A 115 1.28 18.39 7.72
C PRO A 115 1.95 17.07 7.33
N ASN A 116 1.43 15.93 7.78
CA ASN A 116 1.97 14.62 7.39
C ASN A 116 1.72 14.32 5.91
N ALA A 117 0.52 14.66 5.41
CA ALA A 117 0.22 14.53 3.99
C ALA A 117 1.16 15.40 3.12
N ARG A 118 1.48 16.64 3.54
CA ARG A 118 2.48 17.49 2.86
C ARG A 118 3.86 16.88 2.85
N ALA A 119 4.34 16.40 3.99
CA ALA A 119 5.64 15.76 4.09
C ALA A 119 5.72 14.53 3.17
N LEU A 120 4.61 13.81 2.99
CA LEU A 120 4.54 12.68 2.08
C LEU A 120 4.55 13.10 0.60
N TYR A 121 3.83 14.16 0.22
CA TYR A 121 3.92 14.72 -1.12
C TYR A 121 5.34 15.18 -1.43
N GLU A 122 5.98 15.95 -0.55
CA GLU A 122 7.37 16.39 -0.76
C GLU A 122 8.34 15.21 -0.90
N ARG A 123 8.18 14.13 -0.11
CA ARG A 123 8.95 12.88 -0.31
C ARG A 123 8.67 12.21 -1.67
N ALA A 124 7.42 12.22 -2.11
CA ALA A 124 7.05 11.67 -3.41
C ALA A 124 7.57 12.52 -4.59
N CYS A 125 7.85 13.81 -4.37
CA CYS A 125 8.39 14.73 -5.38
C CYS A 125 9.70 14.21 -5.98
N ASP A 126 10.60 13.67 -5.15
CA ASP A 126 11.90 13.16 -5.59
C ASP A 126 11.79 12.03 -6.63
N HIS A 127 10.70 11.26 -6.58
CA HIS A 127 10.45 10.14 -7.50
C HIS A 127 9.49 10.49 -8.65
N HIS A 128 8.64 11.50 -8.48
CA HIS A 128 7.50 11.75 -9.36
C HIS A 128 7.43 13.18 -9.93
N ALA A 129 8.51 13.97 -9.82
CA ALA A 129 8.58 15.32 -10.38
C ALA A 129 8.27 15.39 -11.89
N GLY A 130 8.55 14.32 -12.65
CA GLY A 130 8.23 14.25 -14.08
C GLY A 130 6.77 13.89 -14.42
N ASN A 131 5.91 13.66 -13.42
CA ASN A 131 4.53 13.21 -13.64
C ASN A 131 3.51 14.32 -13.34
N SER A 132 2.77 14.73 -14.36
CA SER A 132 1.66 15.67 -14.26
C SER A 132 0.60 15.32 -13.19
N GLN A 133 0.23 14.04 -13.11
CA GLN A 133 -0.83 13.57 -12.20
C GLN A 133 -0.44 13.79 -10.73
N TYR A 134 0.85 13.66 -10.42
CA TYR A 134 1.39 13.93 -9.08
C TYR A 134 1.19 15.41 -8.70
N TRP A 135 1.61 16.34 -9.57
CA TRP A 135 1.49 17.77 -9.32
C TRP A 135 0.04 18.22 -9.19
N ARG A 136 -0.87 17.69 -10.03
CA ARG A 136 -2.31 17.95 -9.91
C ARG A 136 -2.86 17.48 -8.57
N ALA A 137 -2.54 16.26 -8.16
CA ALA A 137 -3.01 15.73 -6.88
C ALA A 137 -2.49 16.57 -5.69
N PHE A 138 -1.24 17.02 -5.75
CA PHE A 138 -0.67 17.87 -4.70
C PHE A 138 -1.33 19.25 -4.64
N ALA A 139 -1.52 19.91 -5.79
CA ALA A 139 -2.21 21.19 -5.85
C ALA A 139 -3.67 21.11 -5.37
N VAL A 140 -4.40 20.05 -5.76
CA VAL A 140 -5.77 19.80 -5.29
C VAL A 140 -5.82 19.57 -3.78
N PHE A 141 -4.83 18.88 -3.22
CA PHE A 141 -4.72 18.70 -1.78
C PHE A 141 -4.53 20.04 -1.03
N GLU A 142 -3.63 20.91 -1.48
CA GLU A 142 -3.42 22.23 -0.82
C GLU A 142 -4.65 23.14 -0.94
N MET A 143 -5.35 23.09 -2.08
CA MET A 143 -6.63 23.79 -2.24
C MET A 143 -7.69 23.26 -1.25
N ALA A 144 -7.75 21.95 -1.04
CA ALA A 144 -8.69 21.33 -0.10
C ALA A 144 -8.32 21.59 1.38
N ASP A 145 -7.03 21.76 1.71
CA ASP A 145 -6.56 22.18 3.04
C ASP A 145 -6.85 23.67 3.33
N GLY A 146 -7.36 24.42 2.35
CA GLY A 146 -7.65 25.84 2.48
C GLY A 146 -6.42 26.74 2.44
N LYS A 147 -5.33 26.28 1.79
CA LYS A 147 -4.05 27.00 1.70
C LYS A 147 -3.71 27.34 0.25
N PRO A 148 -4.37 28.36 -0.34
CA PRO A 148 -4.16 28.71 -1.74
C PRO A 148 -2.73 29.20 -2.04
N ASP A 149 -2.05 29.84 -1.09
CA ASP A 149 -0.66 30.30 -1.28
C ASP A 149 0.33 29.15 -1.45
N ASN A 150 0.12 28.05 -0.72
CA ASN A 150 0.90 26.84 -0.92
C ASN A 150 0.59 26.22 -2.28
N ALA A 151 -0.70 26.17 -2.66
CA ALA A 151 -1.10 25.66 -3.98
C ALA A 151 -0.45 26.46 -5.12
N ARG A 152 -0.33 27.79 -4.99
CA ARG A 152 0.41 28.65 -5.93
C ARG A 152 1.88 28.25 -6.03
N ALA A 153 2.56 28.06 -4.89
CA ALA A 153 3.97 27.65 -4.87
C ALA A 153 4.18 26.27 -5.51
N VAL A 154 3.29 25.32 -5.25
CA VAL A 154 3.31 23.98 -5.86
C VAL A 154 3.09 24.07 -7.37
N LEU A 155 2.08 24.82 -7.83
CA LEU A 155 1.79 24.96 -9.26
C LEU A 155 2.89 25.71 -10.00
N HIS A 156 3.52 26.71 -9.39
CA HIS A 156 4.68 27.39 -9.96
C HIS A 156 5.88 26.44 -10.12
N ARG A 157 6.14 25.58 -9.12
CA ARG A 157 7.16 24.52 -9.24
C ARG A 157 6.79 23.54 -10.36
N ALA A 158 5.52 23.16 -10.45
CA ALA A 158 5.01 22.23 -11.45
C ALA A 158 5.17 22.78 -12.88
N THR A 159 4.81 24.04 -13.13
CA THR A 159 4.97 24.68 -14.45
C THR A 159 6.43 24.88 -14.83
N THR A 160 7.32 25.11 -13.85
CA THR A 160 8.77 25.19 -14.11
C THR A 160 9.36 23.82 -14.48
N THR A 161 8.84 22.75 -13.87
CA THR A 161 9.35 21.38 -14.08
C THR A 161 8.78 20.75 -15.34
N LEU A 162 7.50 20.97 -15.60
CA LEU A 162 6.73 20.42 -16.72
C LEU A 162 6.04 21.54 -17.50
N PRO A 163 6.80 22.40 -18.19
CA PRO A 163 6.25 23.57 -18.85
C PRO A 163 5.44 23.22 -20.11
N GLY A 164 5.62 22.02 -20.69
CA GLY A 164 4.84 21.55 -21.84
C GLY A 164 3.44 21.03 -21.49
N ASP A 165 3.12 20.85 -20.21
CA ASP A 165 1.82 20.32 -19.82
C ASP A 165 0.78 21.43 -19.62
N ALA A 166 -0.10 21.57 -20.62
CA ALA A 166 -1.20 22.53 -20.61
C ALA A 166 -2.14 22.38 -19.40
N GLU A 167 -2.32 21.17 -18.87
CA GLU A 167 -3.25 20.93 -17.75
C GLU A 167 -2.78 21.63 -16.47
N LEU A 168 -1.47 21.71 -16.25
CA LEU A 168 -0.89 22.39 -15.08
C LEU A 168 -1.03 23.90 -15.17
N TRP A 169 -0.82 24.49 -16.35
CA TRP A 169 -1.03 25.91 -16.59
C TRP A 169 -2.49 26.32 -16.39
N LEU A 170 -3.41 25.53 -16.95
CA LEU A 170 -4.85 25.76 -16.79
C LEU A 170 -5.28 25.65 -15.33
N LEU A 171 -4.71 24.71 -14.57
CA LEU A 171 -5.00 24.56 -13.14
C LEU A 171 -4.51 25.79 -12.34
N ALA A 172 -3.35 26.35 -12.67
CA ALA A 172 -2.85 27.58 -12.06
C ALA A 172 -3.72 28.80 -12.36
N ILE A 173 -4.15 28.97 -13.62
CA ILE A 173 -5.07 30.04 -14.02
C ILE A 173 -6.43 29.87 -13.33
N LEU A 174 -6.92 28.64 -13.23
CA LEU A 174 -8.18 28.34 -12.54
C LEU A 174 -8.08 28.71 -11.06
N LEU A 175 -6.97 28.38 -10.39
CA LEU A 175 -6.73 28.76 -9.00
C LEU A 175 -6.79 30.29 -8.82
N GLU A 176 -6.07 31.06 -9.65
CA GLU A 176 -6.12 32.52 -9.53
C GLU A 176 -7.51 33.10 -9.81
N ARG A 177 -8.25 32.49 -10.74
CA ARG A 177 -9.65 32.86 -11.00
C ARG A 177 -10.55 32.58 -9.80
N THR A 178 -10.40 31.44 -9.12
CA THR A 178 -11.22 31.13 -7.93
C THR A 178 -10.86 32.01 -6.74
N GLN A 179 -9.61 32.49 -6.65
CA GLN A 179 -9.18 33.48 -5.66
C GLN A 179 -9.60 34.92 -6.02
N GLY A 180 -10.15 35.16 -7.22
CA GLY A 180 -10.57 36.49 -7.68
C GLY A 180 -9.44 37.36 -8.25
N CYS A 181 -8.23 36.83 -8.38
CA CYS A 181 -7.05 37.54 -8.87
C CYS A 181 -6.96 37.48 -10.41
N VAL A 182 -7.84 38.21 -11.10
CA VAL A 182 -7.93 38.18 -12.57
C VAL A 182 -6.65 38.70 -13.26
N ALA A 183 -5.95 39.66 -12.65
CA ALA A 183 -4.68 40.16 -13.18
C ALA A 183 -3.62 39.05 -13.24
N ALA A 184 -3.38 38.37 -12.11
CA ALA A 184 -2.44 37.25 -12.03
C ALA A 184 -2.80 36.10 -12.98
N ALA A 185 -4.10 35.82 -13.15
CA ALA A 185 -4.56 34.81 -14.11
C ALA A 185 -4.20 35.18 -15.57
N ARG A 186 -4.30 36.47 -15.94
CA ARG A 186 -3.87 36.94 -17.27
C ARG A 186 -2.36 36.89 -17.44
N ASP A 187 -1.62 37.26 -16.41
CA ASP A 187 -0.15 37.23 -16.44
C ASP A 187 0.35 35.80 -16.62
N LEU A 188 -0.23 34.83 -15.91
CA LEU A 188 0.04 33.40 -16.10
C LEU A 188 -0.34 32.91 -17.49
N TYR A 189 -1.47 33.34 -18.03
CA TYR A 189 -1.88 32.98 -19.39
C TYR A 189 -0.92 33.53 -20.45
N ASN A 190 -0.51 34.79 -20.31
CA ASN A 190 0.47 35.40 -21.21
C ASN A 190 1.83 34.69 -21.09
N ALA A 191 2.26 34.34 -19.87
CA ALA A 191 3.47 33.57 -19.65
C ALA A 191 3.41 32.19 -20.33
N TRP A 192 2.26 31.51 -20.26
CA TRP A 192 2.04 30.24 -20.95
C TRP A 192 2.08 30.38 -22.47
N MET A 193 1.44 31.41 -23.04
CA MET A 193 1.46 31.67 -24.48
C MET A 193 2.86 32.01 -25.00
N ASN A 194 3.65 32.75 -24.22
CA ASN A 194 5.04 33.07 -24.57
C ASN A 194 5.96 31.84 -24.53
N TYR A 195 5.58 30.79 -23.80
CA TYR A 195 6.39 29.59 -23.66
C TYR A 195 6.31 28.66 -24.89
N GLN A 196 5.34 28.82 -25.80
CA GLN A 196 5.10 27.94 -26.96
C GLN A 196 6.38 27.28 -27.53
N PRO A 197 6.65 25.99 -27.25
CA PRO A 197 7.52 25.20 -28.10
C PRO A 197 6.72 24.90 -29.38
N GLU A 198 7.33 25.11 -30.55
CA GLU A 198 6.69 24.82 -31.84
C GLU A 198 6.00 23.45 -31.81
N ASP A 199 4.76 23.42 -32.30
CA ASP A 199 4.03 22.18 -32.59
C ASP A 199 4.87 21.34 -33.56
N ALA A 200 5.57 20.34 -33.04
CA ALA A 200 6.35 19.35 -33.80
C ALA A 200 5.60 18.00 -33.84
#